data_AF-A0A2S4AM26-F1
#
_entry.id   AF-A0A2S4AM26-F1
#
_cell.length_a   1.000
_cell.length_b   1.000
_cell.length_c   1.000
_cell.angle_alpha   90.00
_cell.angle_beta   90.00
_cell.angle_gamma   90.00
#
_symmetry.space_group_name_H-M   'P 1'
#
loop_
_entity.id
_entity.type
_entity.pdbx_description
1 polymer ?
#
loop_
_entity_poly.entity_id
_entity_poly.type
_entity_poly.pdbx_seq_one_letter_code
_entity_poly.pdbx_strand_id
1 'polypeptide(L)'
;MQLAIEQRPLMVYLAVGLLQGLTLWMASESWPHGIIWRSLCSALIVLVVVGGWQLQMLWGQLREAERWKLLLPAILLPAALAAWLAVQFDQPRWYYFDETTGTLLLWSQLALAYILTPFIQARDSAHSWRFDYSALYRNAWNNGLLLFMAFVMLGVFWLLIWLWAGLFSMLGVDQFKRLFSSSGFVWVASATVIAAGLRIGQERGQVIDALRNVLQAMCRFLLPLTVVILLLFVVFLPFTGLAPLWATRHATPILLALVFAHIALLNGVVQDGLQAAHYPRPLRLLADASSLCLPLLAGLAMHALWLRIDQYGLTPDRVLAALLALVALVHGLALVRAVLRRDPAWLSGLRQSNPPLALFAACLLVLMHVPMLSPLQLSAANQYQRLLDTTLPAERTDLGALRFQLGEPGRRYLQVLREELGKPWEDEALRIRLQADLQRLDGAEHYWAWTREQEVAAAPPVPWIGEPVADDDGSLARAVNYQGCVDKCRLFAVDLDRDGQSEVLLLRAEPWVVPVFGQAAAGSWDRIGQLRVTAGVLPDSDVLSEILQRSDFELVAPRFNAIEIDGVRLEPAIGEP
;
A
#
# COMPACT_ATOMS: atom_id res chain seq x y z
N MET A 1 -8.87 19.84 -51.49
CA MET A 1 -9.34 18.58 -50.89
C MET A 1 -9.16 18.67 -49.38
N GLN A 2 -10.05 19.42 -48.74
CA GLN A 2 -10.22 19.49 -47.28
C GLN A 2 -10.83 18.15 -46.87
N LEU A 3 -9.98 17.15 -46.60
CA LEU A 3 -10.43 15.93 -45.95
C LEU A 3 -10.78 16.29 -44.51
N ALA A 4 -12.05 16.05 -44.19
CA ALA A 4 -12.64 16.20 -42.89
C ALA A 4 -11.65 15.79 -41.80
N ILE A 5 -11.24 16.77 -40.99
CA ILE A 5 -10.75 16.52 -39.64
C ILE A 5 -11.91 15.79 -38.98
N GLU A 6 -11.84 14.46 -38.90
CA GLU A 6 -12.77 13.64 -38.12
C GLU A 6 -12.86 14.29 -36.75
N GLN A 7 -13.96 15.02 -36.53
CA GLN A 7 -14.29 15.60 -35.25
C GLN A 7 -14.36 14.42 -34.30
N ARG A 8 -13.33 14.21 -33.47
CA ARG A 8 -13.34 13.19 -32.42
C ARG A 8 -14.58 13.48 -31.57
N PRO A 9 -15.67 12.70 -31.66
CA PRO A 9 -16.94 13.15 -31.10
C PRO A 9 -16.75 13.16 -29.59
N LEU A 10 -16.96 14.32 -28.94
CA LEU A 10 -16.95 14.42 -27.48
C LEU A 10 -17.83 13.33 -26.86
N MET A 11 -18.92 12.98 -27.54
CA MET A 11 -19.82 11.87 -27.21
C MET A 11 -19.11 10.52 -27.02
N VAL A 12 -18.11 10.17 -27.84
CA VAL A 12 -17.38 8.89 -27.67
C VAL A 12 -16.58 8.89 -26.37
N TYR A 13 -15.90 9.99 -26.06
CA TYR A 13 -15.12 10.10 -24.82
C TYR A 13 -16.02 10.03 -23.60
N LEU A 14 -17.13 10.78 -23.62
CA LEU A 14 -18.12 10.74 -22.55
C LEU A 14 -18.78 9.37 -22.41
N ALA A 15 -19.09 8.68 -23.52
CA ALA A 15 -19.65 7.34 -23.48
C ALA A 15 -18.67 6.32 -22.86
N VAL A 16 -17.38 6.40 -23.22
CA VAL A 16 -16.34 5.56 -22.61
C VAL A 16 -16.17 5.91 -21.12
N GLY A 17 -16.15 7.19 -20.76
CA GLY A 17 -16.04 7.64 -19.36
C GLY A 17 -17.24 7.20 -18.51
N LEU A 18 -18.44 7.27 -19.06
CA LEU A 18 -19.67 6.81 -18.41
C LEU A 18 -19.66 5.29 -18.25
N LEU A 19 -19.24 4.54 -19.27
CA LEU A 19 -19.07 3.08 -19.18
C LEU A 19 -18.05 2.71 -18.09
N GLN A 20 -16.90 3.39 -18.05
CA GLN A 20 -15.87 3.21 -17.02
C GLN A 20 -16.43 3.45 -15.61
N GLY A 21 -17.15 4.56 -15.44
CA GLY A 21 -17.75 4.92 -14.17
C GLY A 21 -18.84 3.95 -13.72
N LEU A 22 -19.71 3.51 -14.62
CA LEU A 22 -20.74 2.51 -14.35
C LEU A 22 -20.12 1.16 -13.98
N THR A 23 -19.09 0.71 -14.69
CA THR A 23 -18.39 -0.54 -14.39
C THR A 23 -17.74 -0.51 -13.01
N LEU A 24 -17.07 0.60 -12.65
CA LEU A 24 -16.48 0.77 -11.32
C LEU A 24 -17.53 0.85 -10.21
N TRP A 25 -18.64 1.55 -10.46
CA TRP A 25 -19.74 1.62 -9.50
C TRP A 25 -20.39 0.24 -9.27
N MET A 26 -20.75 -0.48 -10.33
CA MET A 26 -21.33 -1.83 -10.21
C MET A 26 -20.38 -2.79 -9.48
N ALA A 27 -19.07 -2.68 -9.73
CA ALA A 27 -18.07 -3.46 -9.03
C ALA A 27 -17.95 -3.10 -7.54
N SER A 28 -18.18 -1.83 -7.17
CA SER A 28 -18.15 -1.38 -5.78
C SER A 28 -19.39 -1.80 -4.97
N GLU A 29 -20.55 -1.89 -5.62
CA GLU A 29 -21.82 -2.23 -4.96
C GLU A 29 -22.03 -3.75 -4.86
N SER A 30 -21.63 -4.48 -5.91
CA SER A 30 -21.91 -5.89 -6.05
C SER A 30 -20.67 -6.63 -6.55
N TRP A 31 -20.00 -7.36 -5.65
CA TRP A 31 -18.92 -8.26 -6.04
C TRP A 31 -19.45 -9.69 -6.19
N PRO A 32 -19.19 -10.35 -7.33
CA PRO A 32 -19.68 -11.69 -7.55
C PRO A 32 -19.04 -12.69 -6.59
N HIS A 33 -19.83 -13.67 -6.17
CA HIS A 33 -19.36 -14.84 -5.44
C HIS A 33 -18.99 -15.94 -6.45
N GLY A 34 -17.88 -16.64 -6.20
CA GLY A 34 -17.39 -17.72 -7.06
C GLY A 34 -16.25 -17.32 -8.00
N ILE A 35 -15.28 -18.21 -8.15
CA ILE A 35 -14.01 -17.98 -8.83
C ILE A 35 -14.16 -17.47 -10.27
N ILE A 36 -15.05 -18.09 -11.07
CA ILE A 36 -15.23 -17.76 -12.50
C ILE A 36 -15.74 -16.33 -12.65
N TRP A 37 -16.80 -15.98 -11.90
CA TRP A 37 -17.40 -14.64 -12.00
C TRP A 37 -16.47 -13.54 -11.47
N ARG A 38 -15.69 -13.80 -10.41
CA ARG A 38 -14.68 -12.86 -9.90
C ARG A 38 -13.61 -12.56 -10.96
N SER A 39 -13.12 -13.59 -11.64
CA SER A 39 -12.14 -13.46 -12.71
C SER A 39 -12.70 -12.70 -13.92
N LEU A 40 -13.93 -13.01 -14.35
CA LEU A 40 -14.60 -12.29 -15.44
C LEU A 40 -14.85 -10.82 -15.11
N CYS A 41 -15.34 -10.51 -13.91
CA CYS A 41 -15.55 -9.13 -13.48
C CYS A 41 -14.23 -8.35 -13.39
N SER A 42 -13.17 -8.94 -12.86
CA SER A 42 -11.85 -8.28 -12.79
C SER A 42 -11.26 -8.04 -14.18
N ALA A 43 -11.38 -9.01 -15.08
CA ALA A 43 -11.00 -8.86 -16.48
C ALA A 43 -11.79 -7.73 -17.15
N LEU A 44 -13.10 -7.68 -16.93
CA LEU A 44 -13.99 -6.67 -17.49
C LEU A 44 -13.65 -5.26 -16.99
N ILE A 45 -13.41 -5.10 -15.69
CA ILE A 45 -13.00 -3.81 -15.10
C ILE A 45 -11.74 -3.30 -15.78
N VAL A 46 -10.71 -4.14 -15.90
CA VAL A 46 -9.45 -3.74 -16.55
C VAL A 46 -9.65 -3.49 -18.04
N LEU A 47 -10.43 -4.33 -18.72
CA LEU A 47 -10.77 -4.14 -20.13
C LEU A 47 -11.43 -2.78 -20.38
N VAL A 48 -12.39 -2.40 -19.53
CA VAL A 48 -13.14 -1.15 -19.67
C VAL A 48 -12.30 0.05 -19.23
N VAL A 49 -11.62 -0.02 -18.09
CA VAL A 49 -10.85 1.09 -17.52
C VAL A 49 -9.56 1.30 -18.31
N VAL A 50 -8.68 0.30 -18.35
CA VAL A 50 -7.38 0.38 -19.03
C VAL A 50 -7.58 0.41 -20.54
N GLY A 51 -8.43 -0.46 -21.08
CA GLY A 51 -8.71 -0.49 -22.51
C GLY A 51 -9.46 0.75 -23.00
N GLY A 52 -10.42 1.26 -22.22
CA GLY A 52 -11.10 2.52 -22.53
C GLY A 52 -10.14 3.72 -22.55
N TRP A 53 -9.20 3.78 -21.60
CA TRP A 53 -8.17 4.82 -21.58
C TRP A 53 -7.24 4.74 -22.80
N GLN A 54 -6.72 3.56 -23.15
CA GLN A 54 -5.90 3.41 -24.35
C GLN A 54 -6.70 3.71 -25.63
N LEU A 55 -7.96 3.31 -25.70
CA LEU A 55 -8.85 3.61 -26.82
C LEU A 55 -9.05 5.13 -26.99
N GLN A 56 -9.28 5.85 -25.90
CA GLN A 56 -9.36 7.32 -25.89
C GLN A 56 -8.03 7.95 -26.35
N MET A 57 -6.88 7.41 -25.95
CA MET A 57 -5.56 7.93 -26.36
C MET A 57 -5.24 7.71 -27.84
N LEU A 58 -5.73 6.63 -28.43
CA LEU A 58 -5.50 6.27 -29.84
C LEU A 58 -6.68 6.60 -30.76
N TRP A 59 -7.72 7.26 -30.25
CA TRP A 59 -8.93 7.53 -31.03
C TRP A 59 -8.63 8.34 -32.30
N GLY A 60 -9.16 7.88 -33.44
CA GLY A 60 -8.91 8.46 -34.77
C GLY A 60 -7.61 7.98 -35.43
N GLN A 61 -6.73 7.28 -34.70
CA GLN A 61 -5.45 6.77 -35.22
C GLN A 61 -5.39 5.23 -35.23
N LEU A 62 -6.47 4.56 -34.86
CA LEU A 62 -6.52 3.09 -34.68
C LEU A 62 -6.26 2.31 -35.98
N ARG A 63 -6.75 2.83 -37.11
CA ARG A 63 -6.61 2.23 -38.43
C ARG A 63 -5.28 2.58 -39.11
N GLU A 64 -4.62 3.64 -38.66
CA GLU A 64 -3.28 4.01 -39.15
C GLU A 64 -2.26 2.95 -38.72
N ALA A 65 -1.35 2.57 -39.63
CA ALA A 65 -0.27 1.60 -39.38
C ALA A 65 -0.72 0.28 -38.71
N GLU A 66 -1.99 -0.09 -38.88
CA GLU A 66 -2.63 -1.23 -38.22
C GLU A 66 -2.45 -1.26 -36.69
N ARG A 67 -2.42 -0.07 -36.04
CA ARG A 67 -2.21 0.07 -34.59
C ARG A 67 -3.18 -0.75 -33.74
N TRP A 68 -4.40 -0.99 -34.22
CA TRP A 68 -5.38 -1.88 -33.58
C TRP A 68 -4.84 -3.29 -33.31
N LYS A 69 -3.94 -3.83 -34.15
CA LYS A 69 -3.32 -5.16 -33.96
C LYS A 69 -2.40 -5.21 -32.74
N LEU A 70 -1.82 -4.09 -32.34
CA LEU A 70 -1.02 -3.97 -31.10
C LEU A 70 -1.88 -3.57 -29.90
N LEU A 71 -2.93 -2.78 -30.14
CA LEU A 71 -3.84 -2.37 -29.08
C LEU A 71 -4.59 -3.56 -28.48
N LEU A 72 -5.09 -4.48 -29.31
CA LEU A 72 -5.78 -5.68 -28.84
C LEU A 72 -4.99 -6.49 -27.80
N PRO A 73 -3.75 -6.97 -28.08
CA PRO A 73 -2.97 -7.68 -27.07
C PRO A 73 -2.58 -6.78 -25.89
N ALA A 74 -2.35 -5.47 -26.09
CA ALA A 74 -2.03 -4.53 -25.01
C ALA A 74 -3.20 -4.29 -24.02
N ILE A 75 -4.43 -4.59 -24.43
CA ILE A 75 -5.64 -4.54 -23.59
C ILE A 75 -5.96 -5.93 -23.01
N LEU A 76 -5.91 -6.97 -23.85
CA LEU A 76 -6.27 -8.33 -23.45
C LEU A 76 -5.28 -8.92 -22.44
N LEU A 77 -3.98 -8.61 -22.57
CA LEU A 77 -2.96 -9.11 -21.64
C LEU A 77 -3.23 -8.60 -20.21
N PRO A 78 -3.31 -7.29 -19.91
CA PRO A 78 -3.71 -6.82 -18.58
C PRO A 78 -5.02 -7.43 -18.09
N ALA A 79 -6.06 -7.51 -18.93
CA ALA A 79 -7.33 -8.10 -18.53
C ALA A 79 -7.20 -9.57 -18.10
N ALA A 80 -6.39 -10.37 -18.80
CA ALA A 80 -6.09 -11.74 -18.42
C ALA A 80 -5.28 -11.82 -17.11
N LEU A 81 -4.31 -10.92 -16.91
CA LEU A 81 -3.54 -10.83 -15.67
C LEU A 81 -4.44 -10.45 -14.48
N ALA A 82 -5.39 -9.54 -14.67
CA ALA A 82 -6.40 -9.18 -13.67
C ALA A 82 -7.32 -10.35 -13.32
N ALA A 83 -7.77 -11.09 -14.34
CA ALA A 83 -8.59 -12.29 -14.16
C ALA A 83 -7.87 -13.32 -13.30
N TRP A 84 -6.58 -13.52 -13.57
CA TRP A 84 -5.71 -14.42 -12.81
C TRP A 84 -5.48 -13.94 -11.38
N LEU A 85 -5.22 -12.64 -11.19
CA LEU A 85 -5.05 -12.06 -9.86
C LEU A 85 -6.31 -12.25 -8.99
N ALA A 86 -7.49 -12.14 -9.59
CA ALA A 86 -8.77 -12.34 -8.90
C ALA A 86 -8.97 -13.77 -8.38
N VAL A 87 -8.28 -14.76 -8.94
CA VAL A 87 -8.29 -16.14 -8.41
C VAL A 87 -7.54 -16.22 -7.07
N GLN A 88 -6.55 -15.35 -6.86
CA GLN A 88 -5.68 -15.41 -5.69
C GLN A 88 -6.36 -14.91 -4.40
N PHE A 89 -7.51 -14.23 -4.48
CA PHE A 89 -8.18 -13.60 -3.34
C PHE A 89 -9.68 -13.97 -3.30
N ASP A 90 -10.19 -14.35 -2.13
CA ASP A 90 -11.60 -14.72 -2.00
C ASP A 90 -12.57 -13.55 -1.85
N GLN A 91 -12.09 -12.41 -1.35
CA GLN A 91 -12.84 -11.16 -1.33
C GLN A 91 -12.06 -10.10 -2.13
N PRO A 92 -12.75 -9.11 -2.74
CA PRO A 92 -12.12 -7.97 -3.38
C PRO A 92 -11.53 -7.03 -2.32
N ARG A 93 -10.52 -7.50 -1.59
CA ARG A 93 -9.86 -6.70 -0.56
C ARG A 93 -9.09 -5.51 -1.14
N TRP A 94 -8.86 -5.51 -2.46
CA TRP A 94 -8.26 -4.40 -3.22
C TRP A 94 -9.09 -3.10 -3.21
N TYR A 95 -10.32 -3.11 -2.68
CA TYR A 95 -11.15 -1.91 -2.50
C TYR A 95 -10.91 -1.19 -1.15
N TYR A 96 -10.38 -1.88 -0.14
CA TYR A 96 -9.90 -1.22 1.07
C TYR A 96 -8.46 -0.78 0.83
N PHE A 97 -8.22 0.54 0.85
CA PHE A 97 -6.90 1.15 0.67
C PHE A 97 -5.82 0.66 1.67
N ASP A 98 -6.19 -0.21 2.62
CA ASP A 98 -5.32 -0.78 3.66
C ASP A 98 -4.56 -2.05 3.20
N GLU A 99 -4.94 -2.73 2.12
CA GLU A 99 -4.21 -3.92 1.62
C GLU A 99 -3.29 -3.58 0.43
N THR A 100 -2.03 -3.27 0.75
CA THR A 100 -1.03 -2.70 -0.18
C THR A 100 -0.80 -3.52 -1.45
N THR A 101 -0.77 -4.85 -1.35
CA THR A 101 -0.32 -5.73 -2.44
C THR A 101 -1.34 -5.83 -3.58
N GLY A 102 -2.63 -5.99 -3.28
CA GLY A 102 -3.68 -6.08 -4.29
C GLY A 102 -3.82 -4.77 -5.08
N THR A 103 -3.79 -3.64 -4.37
CA THR A 103 -3.81 -2.30 -4.96
C THR A 103 -2.58 -2.06 -5.84
N LEU A 104 -1.37 -2.38 -5.37
CA LEU A 104 -0.12 -2.24 -6.15
C LEU A 104 -0.13 -3.08 -7.44
N LEU A 105 -0.63 -4.31 -7.39
CA LEU A 105 -0.78 -5.16 -8.58
C LEU A 105 -1.83 -4.63 -9.55
N LEU A 106 -2.86 -3.91 -9.08
CA LEU A 106 -3.81 -3.21 -9.94
C LEU A 106 -3.17 -1.98 -10.62
N TRP A 107 -2.45 -1.16 -9.85
CA TRP A 107 -1.68 -0.02 -10.38
C TRP A 107 -0.62 -0.45 -11.40
N SER A 108 -0.08 -1.65 -11.26
CA SER A 108 0.87 -2.22 -12.22
C SER A 108 0.29 -2.36 -13.63
N GLN A 109 -1.00 -2.60 -13.74
CA GLN A 109 -1.70 -2.75 -15.02
C GLN A 109 -1.84 -1.41 -15.73
N LEU A 110 -2.11 -0.36 -14.95
CA LEU A 110 -2.10 1.02 -15.44
C LEU A 110 -0.68 1.45 -15.85
N ALA A 111 0.34 1.09 -15.07
CA ALA A 111 1.74 1.36 -15.41
C ALA A 111 2.16 0.63 -16.70
N LEU A 112 1.78 -0.64 -16.86
CA LEU A 112 2.02 -1.44 -18.06
C LEU A 112 1.35 -0.79 -19.28
N ALA A 113 0.08 -0.40 -19.15
CA ALA A 113 -0.64 0.32 -20.18
C ALA A 113 0.02 1.65 -20.55
N TYR A 114 0.47 2.42 -19.56
CA TYR A 114 1.17 3.67 -19.77
C TYR A 114 2.48 3.48 -20.54
N ILE A 115 3.26 2.45 -20.21
CA ILE A 115 4.50 2.14 -20.93
C ILE A 115 4.21 1.69 -22.37
N LEU A 116 3.22 0.83 -22.60
CA LEU A 116 2.94 0.29 -23.94
C LEU A 116 2.31 1.32 -24.87
N THR A 117 1.50 2.25 -24.37
CA THR A 117 0.73 3.20 -25.20
C THR A 117 1.62 4.04 -26.15
N PRO A 118 2.73 4.66 -25.71
CA PRO A 118 3.67 5.35 -26.60
C PRO A 118 4.27 4.47 -27.70
N PHE A 119 4.54 3.19 -27.43
CA PHE A 119 5.05 2.26 -28.45
C PHE A 119 4.00 1.97 -29.53
N ILE A 120 2.74 1.88 -29.14
CA ILE A 120 1.63 1.71 -30.10
C ILE A 120 1.44 3.01 -30.92
N GLN A 121 1.48 4.17 -30.27
CA GLN A 121 1.37 5.48 -30.93
C GLN A 121 2.54 5.77 -31.88
N ALA A 122 3.76 5.35 -31.52
CA ALA A 122 4.96 5.55 -32.33
C ALA A 122 5.11 4.55 -33.49
N ARG A 123 4.17 3.60 -33.67
CA ARG A 123 4.21 2.66 -34.79
C ARG A 123 3.99 3.38 -36.12
N ASP A 124 4.95 3.20 -37.02
CA ASP A 124 4.96 3.74 -38.38
C ASP A 124 4.36 2.75 -39.39
N SER A 125 3.76 3.28 -40.46
CA SER A 125 3.14 2.53 -41.56
C SER A 125 4.16 1.69 -42.33
N ALA A 126 5.44 2.09 -42.32
CA ALA A 126 6.55 1.34 -42.92
C ALA A 126 6.90 0.04 -42.17
N HIS A 127 6.26 -0.25 -41.03
CA HIS A 127 6.47 -1.47 -40.24
C HIS A 127 7.94 -1.71 -39.84
N SER A 128 8.74 -0.64 -39.78
CA SER A 128 10.15 -0.77 -39.44
C SER A 128 10.31 -1.13 -37.96
N TRP A 129 11.17 -2.11 -37.67
CA TRP A 129 11.51 -2.51 -36.29
C TRP A 129 12.40 -1.51 -35.55
N ARG A 130 12.72 -0.36 -36.18
CA ARG A 130 13.56 0.67 -35.58
C ARG A 130 12.69 1.62 -34.77
N PHE A 131 12.91 1.65 -33.46
CA PHE A 131 12.20 2.55 -32.55
C PHE A 131 12.63 4.00 -32.80
N ASP A 132 11.69 4.86 -33.21
CA ASP A 132 11.93 6.30 -33.16
C ASP A 132 11.76 6.81 -31.72
N TYR A 133 12.90 6.92 -31.03
CA TYR A 133 12.94 7.43 -29.66
C TYR A 133 12.35 8.85 -29.52
N SER A 134 12.46 9.72 -30.55
CA SER A 134 11.90 11.07 -30.45
C SER A 134 10.36 11.02 -30.37
N ALA A 135 9.75 10.17 -31.20
CA ALA A 135 8.31 9.90 -31.15
C ALA A 135 7.90 9.25 -29.81
N LEU A 136 8.64 8.25 -29.33
CA LEU A 136 8.37 7.59 -28.03
C LEU A 136 8.41 8.58 -26.87
N TYR A 137 9.49 9.38 -26.77
CA TYR A 137 9.63 10.40 -25.74
C TYR A 137 8.48 11.41 -25.80
N ARG A 138 8.19 11.95 -27.00
CA ARG A 138 7.13 12.94 -27.18
C ARG A 138 5.76 12.41 -26.75
N ASN A 139 5.43 11.18 -27.15
CA ASN A 139 4.16 10.53 -26.83
C ASN A 139 4.05 10.18 -25.34
N ALA A 140 5.11 9.65 -24.71
CA ALA A 140 5.11 9.33 -23.28
C ALA A 140 4.85 10.57 -22.41
N TRP A 141 5.58 11.66 -22.64
CA TRP A 141 5.38 12.91 -21.91
C TRP A 141 4.02 13.56 -22.20
N ASN A 142 3.53 13.47 -23.44
CA ASN A 142 2.20 13.95 -23.80
C ASN A 142 1.11 13.22 -23.04
N ASN A 143 1.16 11.89 -23.03
CA ASN A 143 0.17 11.07 -22.34
C ASN A 143 0.20 11.37 -20.83
N GLY A 144 1.39 11.56 -20.24
CA GLY A 144 1.55 11.93 -18.84
C GLY A 144 0.95 13.30 -18.51
N LEU A 145 1.26 14.34 -19.30
CA LEU A 145 0.72 15.69 -19.13
C LEU A 145 -0.79 15.74 -19.36
N LEU A 146 -1.29 14.97 -20.32
CA LEU A 146 -2.71 14.87 -20.61
C LEU A 146 -3.47 14.22 -19.45
N LEU A 147 -2.92 13.16 -18.87
CA LEU A 147 -3.46 12.53 -17.67
C LEU A 147 -3.43 13.48 -16.47
N PHE A 148 -2.32 14.20 -16.27
CA PHE A 148 -2.22 15.24 -15.24
C PHE A 148 -3.30 16.30 -15.38
N MET A 149 -3.53 16.80 -16.60
CA MET A 149 -4.56 17.81 -16.84
C MET A 149 -5.98 17.26 -16.61
N ALA A 150 -6.23 15.99 -16.93
CA ALA A 150 -7.50 15.33 -16.59
C ALA A 150 -7.71 15.21 -15.08
N PHE A 151 -6.66 14.94 -14.29
CA PHE A 151 -6.73 14.95 -12.84
C PHE A 151 -6.91 16.36 -12.25
N VAL A 152 -6.31 17.39 -12.83
CA VAL A 152 -6.57 18.78 -12.45
C VAL A 152 -8.05 19.13 -12.69
N MET A 153 -8.60 18.74 -13.84
CA MET A 153 -10.03 18.91 -14.14
C MET A 153 -10.91 18.21 -13.10
N LEU A 154 -10.56 16.97 -12.74
CA LEU A 154 -11.24 16.21 -11.70
C LEU A 154 -11.19 16.92 -10.34
N GLY A 155 -10.03 17.43 -9.94
CA GLY A 155 -9.86 18.16 -8.68
C GLY A 155 -10.69 19.44 -8.62
N VAL A 156 -10.69 20.24 -9.70
CA VAL A 156 -11.52 21.45 -9.80
C VAL A 156 -13.01 21.10 -9.77
N PHE A 157 -13.42 20.03 -10.46
CA PHE A 157 -14.79 19.54 -10.43
C PHE A 157 -15.23 19.19 -9.00
N TRP A 158 -14.44 18.39 -8.27
CA TRP A 158 -14.78 18.00 -6.90
C TRP A 158 -14.79 19.18 -5.93
N LEU A 159 -13.87 20.14 -6.10
CA LEU A 159 -13.87 21.37 -5.31
C LEU A 159 -15.21 22.13 -5.45
N LEU A 160 -15.73 22.25 -6.68
CA LEU A 160 -17.03 22.89 -6.93
C LEU A 160 -18.20 22.07 -6.38
N ILE A 161 -18.15 20.74 -6.48
CA ILE A 161 -19.17 19.84 -5.92
C ILE A 161 -19.22 19.94 -4.38
N TRP A 162 -18.07 19.97 -3.71
CA TRP A 162 -18.01 20.16 -2.26
C TRP A 162 -18.48 21.55 -1.83
N LEU A 163 -18.14 22.59 -2.59
CA LEU A 163 -18.66 23.94 -2.36
C LEU A 163 -20.19 23.97 -2.47
N TRP A 164 -20.74 23.34 -3.51
CA TRP A 164 -22.19 23.20 -3.69
C TRP A 164 -22.82 22.44 -2.51
N ALA A 165 -22.27 21.28 -2.14
CA ALA A 165 -22.76 20.49 -1.01
C ALA A 165 -22.76 21.30 0.30
N GLY A 166 -21.67 22.02 0.57
CA GLY A 166 -21.50 22.83 1.77
C GLY A 166 -22.47 24.01 1.84
N LEU A 167 -22.61 24.77 0.75
CA LEU A 167 -23.48 25.95 0.69
C LEU A 167 -24.95 25.59 0.99
N PHE A 168 -25.44 24.49 0.43
CA PHE A 168 -26.82 24.07 0.63
C PHE A 168 -27.05 23.37 1.97
N SER A 169 -26.05 22.67 2.50
CA SER A 169 -26.12 22.12 3.87
C SER A 169 -26.23 23.23 4.91
N MET A 170 -25.59 24.39 4.71
CA MET A 170 -25.79 25.58 5.56
C MET A 170 -27.23 26.13 5.51
N LEU A 171 -27.94 25.94 4.40
CA LEU A 171 -29.36 26.31 4.25
C LEU A 171 -30.32 25.22 4.77
N GLY A 172 -29.80 24.15 5.38
CA GLY A 172 -30.59 23.01 5.85
C GLY A 172 -30.99 22.00 4.76
N VAL A 173 -30.40 22.08 3.56
CA VAL A 173 -30.72 21.23 2.41
C VAL A 173 -29.62 20.18 2.22
N ASP A 174 -29.72 19.05 2.93
CA ASP A 174 -28.73 17.96 2.88
C ASP A 174 -28.91 16.97 1.72
N GLN A 175 -29.89 17.17 0.82
CA GLN A 175 -30.13 16.26 -0.31
C GLN A 175 -28.94 16.25 -1.27
N PHE A 176 -28.33 17.41 -1.55
CA PHE A 176 -27.14 17.51 -2.40
C PHE A 176 -25.93 16.81 -1.79
N LYS A 177 -25.69 17.00 -0.50
CA LYS A 177 -24.62 16.32 0.22
C LYS A 177 -24.79 14.80 0.15
N ARG A 178 -26.01 14.29 0.35
CA ARG A 178 -26.31 12.86 0.23
C ARG A 178 -26.12 12.33 -1.20
N LEU A 179 -26.57 13.07 -2.21
CA LEU A 179 -26.39 12.69 -3.61
C LEU A 179 -24.91 12.63 -4.00
N PHE A 180 -24.15 13.68 -3.68
CA PHE A 180 -22.74 13.79 -4.08
C PHE A 180 -21.81 12.87 -3.28
N SER A 181 -22.23 12.44 -2.08
CA SER A 181 -21.50 11.45 -1.29
C SER A 181 -21.88 10.00 -1.65
N SER A 182 -22.84 9.79 -2.56
CA SER A 182 -23.21 8.44 -3.00
C SER A 182 -22.08 7.80 -3.82
N SER A 183 -21.83 6.50 -3.59
CA SER A 183 -20.80 5.72 -4.31
C SER A 183 -20.98 5.81 -5.83
N GLY A 184 -22.21 5.70 -6.31
CA GLY A 184 -22.54 5.79 -7.73
C GLY A 184 -22.21 7.13 -8.35
N PHE A 185 -22.59 8.24 -7.69
CA PHE A 185 -22.24 9.56 -8.20
C PHE A 185 -20.71 9.75 -8.24
N VAL A 186 -20.00 9.34 -7.17
CA VAL A 186 -18.54 9.49 -7.09
C VAL A 186 -17.83 8.79 -8.24
N TRP A 187 -18.13 7.51 -8.49
CA TRP A 187 -17.48 6.72 -9.55
C TRP A 187 -17.87 7.20 -10.95
N VAL A 188 -19.16 7.41 -11.21
CA VAL A 188 -19.65 7.81 -12.53
C VAL A 188 -19.21 9.22 -12.91
N ALA A 189 -19.34 10.19 -12.00
CA ALA A 189 -18.93 11.56 -12.26
C ALA A 189 -17.41 11.64 -12.44
N SER A 190 -16.62 10.99 -11.58
CA SER A 190 -15.16 11.05 -11.68
C SER A 190 -14.62 10.50 -13.01
N ALA A 191 -15.10 9.33 -13.43
CA ALA A 191 -14.67 8.72 -14.70
C ALA A 191 -15.09 9.57 -15.92
N THR A 192 -16.31 10.11 -15.89
CA THR A 192 -16.83 10.97 -16.96
C THR A 192 -16.05 12.29 -17.07
N VAL A 193 -15.71 12.90 -15.94
CA VAL A 193 -14.92 14.15 -15.88
C VAL A 193 -13.48 13.90 -16.34
N ILE A 194 -12.86 12.78 -15.95
CA ILE A 194 -11.55 12.39 -16.47
C ILE A 194 -11.61 12.27 -17.99
N ALA A 195 -12.60 11.55 -18.54
CA ALA A 195 -12.75 11.37 -19.98
C ALA A 195 -12.97 12.70 -20.73
N ALA A 196 -13.75 13.61 -20.16
CA ALA A 196 -13.93 14.97 -20.68
C ALA A 196 -12.62 15.76 -20.64
N GLY A 197 -11.87 15.69 -19.53
CA GLY A 197 -10.57 16.32 -19.36
C GLY A 197 -9.54 15.83 -20.38
N LEU A 198 -9.51 14.53 -20.65
CA LEU A 198 -8.69 13.92 -21.70
C LEU A 198 -9.05 14.49 -23.08
N ARG A 199 -10.34 14.60 -23.41
CA ARG A 199 -10.77 15.17 -24.69
C ARG A 199 -10.33 16.62 -24.85
N ILE A 200 -10.58 17.45 -23.84
CA ILE A 200 -10.24 18.87 -23.83
C ILE A 200 -8.73 19.06 -23.99
N GLY A 201 -7.92 18.21 -23.36
CA GLY A 201 -6.46 18.30 -23.48
C GLY A 201 -5.95 17.96 -24.86
N GLN A 202 -6.52 16.93 -25.49
CA GLN A 202 -6.14 16.56 -26.84
C GLN A 202 -6.48 17.64 -27.89
N GLU A 203 -7.55 18.44 -27.67
CA GLU A 203 -7.87 19.57 -28.56
C GLU A 203 -6.84 20.70 -28.44
N ARG A 204 -6.27 20.87 -27.26
CA ARG A 204 -5.34 21.96 -26.94
C ARG A 204 -3.89 21.50 -26.95
N GLY A 205 -3.45 20.89 -28.05
CA GLY A 205 -2.07 20.42 -28.22
C GLY A 205 -1.00 21.48 -27.90
N GLN A 206 -1.26 22.75 -28.24
CA GLN A 206 -0.38 23.88 -27.91
C GLN A 206 -0.15 24.05 -26.39
N VAL A 207 -1.18 23.80 -25.58
CA VAL A 207 -1.09 23.88 -24.11
C VAL A 207 -0.23 22.74 -23.58
N ILE A 208 -0.37 21.53 -24.13
CA ILE A 208 0.46 20.38 -23.75
C ILE A 208 1.92 20.64 -24.10
N ASP A 209 2.20 21.18 -25.28
CA ASP A 209 3.56 21.54 -25.67
C ASP A 209 4.13 22.65 -24.78
N ALA A 210 3.34 23.65 -24.42
CA ALA A 210 3.75 24.68 -23.46
C ALA A 210 4.06 24.09 -22.07
N LEU A 211 3.18 23.24 -21.54
CA LEU A 211 3.40 22.54 -20.25
C LEU A 211 4.65 21.67 -20.29
N ARG A 212 4.89 20.96 -21.40
CA ARG A 212 6.11 20.18 -21.59
C ARG A 212 7.35 21.07 -21.53
N ASN A 213 7.34 22.23 -22.19
CA ASN A 213 8.45 23.18 -22.15
C ASN A 213 8.69 23.70 -20.73
N VAL A 214 7.63 24.00 -19.97
CA VAL A 214 7.72 24.40 -18.56
C VAL A 214 8.32 23.27 -17.72
N LEU A 215 7.81 22.05 -17.86
CA LEU A 215 8.30 20.88 -17.12
C LEU A 215 9.78 20.61 -17.42
N GLN A 216 10.19 20.74 -18.68
CA GLN A 216 11.59 20.63 -19.08
C GLN A 216 12.44 21.74 -18.47
N ALA A 217 11.94 22.98 -18.39
CA ALA A 217 12.63 24.06 -17.71
C ALA A 217 12.80 23.77 -16.20
N MET A 218 11.77 23.21 -15.56
CA MET A 218 11.85 22.75 -14.16
C MET A 218 12.86 21.62 -14.00
N CYS A 219 12.89 20.63 -14.91
CA CYS A 219 13.90 19.57 -14.89
C CYS A 219 15.33 20.15 -15.00
N ARG A 220 15.53 21.14 -15.87
CA ARG A 220 16.83 21.84 -16.00
C ARG A 220 17.22 22.59 -14.74
N PHE A 221 16.26 23.22 -14.07
CA PHE A 221 16.51 23.95 -12.83
C PHE A 221 16.81 23.01 -11.65
N LEU A 222 16.10 21.87 -11.56
CA LEU A 222 16.18 20.94 -10.42
C LEU A 222 17.30 19.89 -10.57
N LEU A 223 17.75 19.57 -11.78
CA LEU A 223 18.83 18.59 -11.96
C LEU A 223 20.10 18.94 -11.15
N PRO A 224 20.64 20.18 -11.19
CA PRO A 224 21.81 20.56 -10.39
C PRO A 224 21.63 20.29 -8.89
N LEU A 225 20.43 20.53 -8.35
CA LEU A 225 20.14 20.25 -6.96
C LEU A 225 20.28 18.75 -6.66
N THR A 226 19.72 17.88 -7.51
CA THR A 226 19.86 16.42 -7.31
C THR A 226 21.29 15.92 -7.51
N VAL A 227 22.05 16.54 -8.41
CA VAL A 227 23.49 16.26 -8.59
C VAL A 227 24.24 16.56 -7.30
N VAL A 228 24.00 17.74 -6.70
CA VAL A 228 24.63 18.13 -5.42
C VAL A 228 24.22 17.17 -4.30
N ILE A 229 22.93 16.90 -4.12
CA ILE A 229 22.43 15.98 -3.09
C ILE A 229 23.11 14.60 -3.20
N LEU A 230 23.14 14.05 -4.42
CA LEU A 230 23.69 12.72 -4.67
C LEU A 230 25.20 12.67 -4.45
N LEU A 231 25.95 13.65 -4.96
CA LEU A 231 27.40 13.71 -4.77
C LEU A 231 27.77 13.94 -3.30
N LEU A 232 27.08 14.84 -2.60
CA LEU A 232 27.29 15.04 -1.17
C LEU A 232 27.00 13.74 -0.42
N PHE A 233 25.87 13.08 -0.68
CA PHE A 233 25.56 11.81 -0.03
C PHE A 233 26.69 10.77 -0.19
N VAL A 234 27.22 10.60 -1.40
CA VAL A 234 28.33 9.67 -1.68
C VAL A 234 29.63 10.11 -0.99
N VAL A 235 29.95 11.40 -1.00
CA VAL A 235 31.16 11.94 -0.37
C VAL A 235 31.11 11.81 1.16
N PHE A 236 29.95 11.99 1.77
CA PHE A 236 29.79 11.88 3.23
C PHE A 236 29.75 10.44 3.73
N LEU A 237 29.33 9.49 2.89
CA LEU A 237 29.22 8.06 3.22
C LEU A 237 30.50 7.43 3.84
N PRO A 238 31.73 7.66 3.34
CA PRO A 238 32.95 7.14 3.97
C PRO A 238 33.24 7.75 5.35
N PHE A 239 32.73 8.94 5.66
CA PHE A 239 32.95 9.61 6.96
C PHE A 239 31.90 9.18 8.00
N THR A 240 30.64 9.02 7.60
CA THR A 240 29.55 8.63 8.51
C THR A 240 29.43 7.12 8.70
N GLY A 241 29.95 6.34 7.75
CA GLY A 241 29.72 4.91 7.67
C GLY A 241 28.29 4.56 7.25
N LEU A 242 28.00 3.26 7.15
CA LEU A 242 26.72 2.71 6.70
C LEU A 242 25.72 2.45 7.84
N ALA A 243 26.19 2.41 9.10
CA ALA A 243 25.34 2.07 10.25
C ALA A 243 24.12 3.00 10.43
N PRO A 244 24.26 4.34 10.31
CA PRO A 244 23.11 5.24 10.42
C PRO A 244 22.05 4.99 9.34
N LEU A 245 22.49 4.61 8.14
CA LEU A 245 21.60 4.32 7.01
C LEU A 245 20.66 3.15 7.36
N TRP A 246 21.19 2.08 7.95
CA TRP A 246 20.41 0.88 8.30
C TRP A 246 19.44 1.10 9.47
N ALA A 247 19.80 1.99 10.41
CA ALA A 247 18.99 2.31 11.58
C ALA A 247 17.64 2.96 11.21
N THR A 248 17.59 3.76 10.15
CA THR A 248 16.40 4.54 9.76
C THR A 248 15.18 3.73 9.30
N ARG A 249 15.31 2.40 9.10
CA ARG A 249 14.30 1.47 8.54
C ARG A 249 13.76 1.81 7.14
N HIS A 250 14.06 2.99 6.60
CA HIS A 250 13.53 3.52 5.34
C HIS A 250 14.63 3.78 4.28
N ALA A 251 15.81 3.16 4.44
CA ALA A 251 16.94 3.36 3.52
C ALA A 251 16.61 2.98 2.07
N THR A 252 16.00 1.81 1.83
CA THR A 252 15.64 1.34 0.48
C THR A 252 14.75 2.34 -0.27
N PRO A 253 13.57 2.76 0.24
CA PRO A 253 12.69 3.66 -0.50
C PRO A 253 13.33 5.03 -0.74
N ILE A 254 14.09 5.57 0.23
CA ILE A 254 14.74 6.89 0.08
C ILE A 254 15.83 6.85 -1.01
N LEU A 255 16.68 5.81 -1.00
CA LEU A 255 17.73 5.64 -2.01
C LEU A 255 17.15 5.44 -3.41
N LEU A 256 16.13 4.59 -3.54
CA LEU A 256 15.46 4.38 -4.82
C LEU A 256 14.76 5.65 -5.31
N ALA A 257 14.10 6.39 -4.42
CA ALA A 257 13.47 7.67 -4.76
C ALA A 257 14.50 8.67 -5.29
N LEU A 258 15.67 8.79 -4.65
CA LEU A 258 16.75 9.64 -5.14
C LEU A 258 17.25 9.21 -6.52
N VAL A 259 17.47 7.90 -6.73
CA VAL A 259 17.91 7.35 -8.02
C VAL A 259 16.89 7.62 -9.13
N PHE A 260 15.61 7.30 -8.90
CA PHE A 260 14.55 7.52 -9.88
C PHE A 260 14.30 9.01 -10.16
N ALA A 261 14.33 9.87 -9.14
CA ALA A 261 14.21 11.31 -9.31
C ALA A 261 15.36 11.84 -10.18
N HIS A 262 16.60 11.41 -9.92
CA HIS A 262 17.76 11.81 -10.71
C HIS A 262 17.64 11.32 -12.17
N ILE A 263 17.26 10.06 -12.39
CA ILE A 263 17.01 9.50 -13.73
C ILE A 263 15.92 10.28 -14.46
N ALA A 264 14.80 10.61 -13.80
CA ALA A 264 13.69 11.33 -14.39
C ALA A 264 14.10 12.76 -14.80
N LEU A 265 14.79 13.48 -13.92
CA LEU A 265 15.29 14.83 -14.20
C LEU A 265 16.32 14.82 -15.34
N LEU A 266 17.24 13.85 -15.35
CA LEU A 266 18.27 13.72 -16.37
C LEU A 266 17.63 13.43 -17.75
N ASN A 267 16.65 12.52 -17.82
CA ASN A 267 15.88 12.28 -19.03
C ASN A 267 15.05 13.50 -19.47
N GLY A 268 14.52 14.27 -18.51
CA GLY A 268 13.83 15.54 -18.78
C GLY A 268 14.73 16.59 -19.43
N VAL A 269 16.02 16.63 -19.06
CA VAL A 269 17.01 17.54 -19.63
C VAL A 269 17.55 17.07 -20.98
N VAL A 270 17.85 15.78 -21.13
CA VAL A 270 18.40 15.21 -22.38
C VAL A 270 17.35 15.12 -23.49
N GLN A 271 16.07 15.01 -23.12
CA GLN A 271 14.92 15.00 -24.03
C GLN A 271 15.00 13.88 -25.09
N ASP A 272 15.01 14.24 -26.37
CA ASP A 272 15.11 13.33 -27.52
C ASP A 272 16.56 12.96 -27.89
N GLY A 273 17.55 13.51 -27.18
CA GLY A 273 18.97 13.26 -27.41
C GLY A 273 19.51 13.85 -28.71
N LEU A 274 18.74 14.70 -29.41
CA LEU A 274 19.14 15.36 -30.66
C LEU A 274 19.75 16.74 -30.43
N GLN A 275 19.36 17.41 -29.34
CA GLN A 275 19.87 18.73 -29.00
C GLN A 275 20.93 18.64 -27.89
N ALA A 276 22.04 19.35 -28.07
CA ALA A 276 23.03 19.48 -27.01
C ALA A 276 22.43 20.31 -25.86
N ALA A 277 22.30 19.72 -24.67
CA ALA A 277 21.91 20.46 -23.48
C ALA A 277 22.90 21.62 -23.23
N HIS A 278 22.39 22.84 -23.09
CA HIS A 278 23.19 24.07 -23.00
C HIS A 278 23.86 24.27 -21.63
N TYR A 279 24.21 23.20 -20.91
CA TYR A 279 24.90 23.34 -19.63
C TYR A 279 26.36 23.75 -19.78
N PRO A 280 26.91 24.54 -18.82
CA PRO A 280 28.34 24.77 -18.76
C PRO A 280 29.07 23.45 -18.47
N ARG A 281 30.30 23.31 -19.01
CA ARG A 281 31.14 22.12 -18.83
C ARG A 281 31.24 21.60 -17.38
N PRO A 282 31.48 22.42 -16.34
CA PRO A 282 31.57 21.92 -14.97
C PRO A 282 30.30 21.21 -14.49
N LEU A 283 29.12 21.75 -14.82
CA LEU A 283 27.86 21.12 -14.43
C LEU A 283 27.62 19.79 -15.14
N ARG A 284 28.05 19.67 -16.42
CA ARG A 284 28.02 18.38 -17.13
C ARG A 284 28.92 17.35 -16.46
N LEU A 285 30.13 17.74 -16.08
CA LEU A 285 31.06 16.84 -15.39
C LEU A 285 30.51 16.37 -14.04
N LEU A 286 29.86 17.26 -13.28
CA LEU A 286 29.20 16.90 -12.04
C LEU A 286 28.00 15.95 -12.27
N ALA A 287 27.22 16.18 -13.33
CA ALA A 287 26.11 15.29 -13.71
C ALA A 287 26.59 13.92 -14.23
N ASP A 288 27.73 13.88 -14.93
CA ASP A 288 28.38 12.66 -15.35
C ASP A 288 28.90 11.89 -14.11
N ALA A 289 29.54 12.59 -13.17
CA ALA A 289 30.00 12.01 -11.91
C ALA A 289 28.84 11.46 -11.06
N SER A 290 27.73 12.20 -10.95
CA SER A 290 26.54 11.71 -10.24
C SER A 290 25.92 10.50 -10.92
N SER A 291 25.92 10.45 -12.25
CA SER A 291 25.45 9.30 -13.03
C SER A 291 26.30 8.05 -12.76
N LEU A 292 27.63 8.19 -12.61
CA LEU A 292 28.53 7.09 -12.26
C LEU A 292 28.26 6.52 -10.86
N CYS A 293 27.69 7.33 -9.96
CA CYS A 293 27.33 6.91 -8.62
C CYS A 293 25.97 6.20 -8.52
N LEU A 294 25.13 6.22 -9.56
CA LEU A 294 23.79 5.60 -9.51
C LEU A 294 23.82 4.08 -9.23
N PRO A 295 24.69 3.26 -9.85
CA PRO A 295 24.77 1.85 -9.53
C PRO A 295 25.19 1.59 -8.09
N LEU A 296 26.03 2.45 -7.50
CA LEU A 296 26.40 2.37 -6.09
C LEU A 296 25.18 2.57 -5.20
N LEU A 297 24.36 3.61 -5.45
CA LEU A 297 23.13 3.85 -4.68
C LEU A 297 22.11 2.72 -4.84
N ALA A 298 21.93 2.20 -6.06
CA ALA A 298 21.06 1.05 -6.30
C ALA A 298 21.58 -0.21 -5.58
N GLY A 299 22.91 -0.42 -5.57
CA GLY A 299 23.59 -1.48 -4.81
C GLY A 299 23.34 -1.38 -3.30
N LEU A 300 23.47 -0.17 -2.74
CA LEU A 300 23.18 0.09 -1.33
C LEU A 300 21.70 -0.17 -1.01
N ALA A 301 20.77 0.21 -1.90
CA ALA A 301 19.35 -0.06 -1.73
C ALA A 301 19.02 -1.57 -1.73
N MET A 302 19.66 -2.34 -2.62
CA MET A 302 19.54 -3.80 -2.65
C MET A 302 20.13 -4.45 -1.39
N HIS A 303 21.27 -3.96 -0.90
CA HIS A 303 21.85 -4.46 0.34
C HIS A 303 20.97 -4.15 1.55
N ALA A 304 20.41 -2.93 1.62
CA ALA A 304 19.44 -2.54 2.63
C ALA A 304 18.22 -3.48 2.66
N LEU A 305 17.73 -3.81 1.46
CA LEU A 305 16.59 -4.68 1.27
C LEU A 305 16.92 -6.13 1.66
N TRP A 306 18.12 -6.59 1.30
CA TRP A 306 18.63 -7.90 1.71
C TRP A 306 18.66 -8.07 3.22
N LEU A 307 19.20 -7.09 3.97
CA LEU A 307 19.20 -7.11 5.44
C LEU A 307 17.79 -7.25 6.03
N ARG A 308 16.77 -6.65 5.39
CA ARG A 308 15.38 -6.76 5.83
C ARG A 308 14.76 -8.11 5.48
N ILE A 309 15.11 -8.68 4.32
CA ILE A 309 14.66 -10.01 3.92
C ILE A 309 15.26 -11.08 4.85
N ASP A 310 16.54 -10.93 5.20
CA ASP A 310 17.21 -11.80 6.16
C ASP A 310 16.52 -11.75 7.54
N GLN A 311 16.28 -10.54 8.06
CA GLN A 311 15.67 -10.34 9.38
C GLN A 311 14.21 -10.78 9.45
N TYR A 312 13.37 -10.38 8.49
CA TYR A 312 11.90 -10.47 8.58
C TYR A 312 11.25 -11.35 7.51
N GLY A 313 12.05 -11.99 6.65
CA GLY A 313 11.57 -12.77 5.54
C GLY A 313 11.12 -11.93 4.35
N LEU A 314 10.70 -12.63 3.31
CA LEU A 314 10.22 -12.03 2.07
C LEU A 314 8.73 -11.67 2.23
N THR A 315 8.38 -10.46 1.81
CA THR A 315 7.00 -9.97 1.71
C THR A 315 6.75 -9.45 0.29
N PRO A 316 5.48 -9.35 -0.15
CA PRO A 316 5.19 -8.88 -1.51
C PRO A 316 5.79 -7.50 -1.80
N ASP A 317 5.71 -6.58 -0.83
CA ASP A 317 6.31 -5.25 -0.93
C ASP A 317 7.83 -5.29 -1.10
N ARG A 318 8.52 -6.23 -0.45
CA ARG A 318 9.98 -6.42 -0.61
C ARG A 318 10.34 -7.01 -1.97
N VAL A 319 9.51 -7.91 -2.53
CA VAL A 319 9.69 -8.40 -3.91
C VAL A 319 9.54 -7.24 -4.90
N LEU A 320 8.51 -6.42 -4.74
CA LEU A 320 8.30 -5.23 -5.58
C LEU A 320 9.46 -4.23 -5.45
N ALA A 321 9.95 -3.99 -4.23
CA ALA A 321 11.14 -3.17 -3.99
C ALA A 321 12.39 -3.74 -4.66
N ALA A 322 12.57 -5.07 -4.68
CA ALA A 322 13.67 -5.73 -5.37
C ALA A 322 13.59 -5.54 -6.90
N LEU A 323 12.39 -5.64 -7.47
CA LEU A 323 12.16 -5.35 -8.89
C LEU A 323 12.47 -3.88 -9.23
N LEU A 324 12.02 -2.94 -8.40
CA LEU A 324 12.35 -1.52 -8.56
C LEU A 324 13.85 -1.25 -8.42
N ALA A 325 14.52 -1.90 -7.48
CA ALA A 325 15.96 -1.81 -7.31
C ALA A 325 16.73 -2.38 -8.52
N LEU A 326 16.24 -3.48 -9.09
CA LEU A 326 16.78 -4.04 -10.34
C LEU A 326 16.61 -3.07 -11.50
N VAL A 327 15.42 -2.48 -11.70
CA VAL A 327 15.18 -1.45 -12.72
C VAL A 327 16.13 -0.27 -12.51
N ALA A 328 16.25 0.24 -11.29
CA ALA A 328 17.15 1.34 -10.94
C ALA A 328 18.62 1.00 -11.26
N LEU A 329 19.07 -0.22 -10.94
CA LEU A 329 20.42 -0.69 -11.25
C LEU A 329 20.68 -0.74 -12.75
N VAL A 330 19.79 -1.36 -13.53
CA VAL A 330 19.95 -1.49 -14.99
C VAL A 330 19.92 -0.11 -15.66
N HIS A 331 19.07 0.82 -15.20
CA HIS A 331 19.11 2.21 -15.66
C HIS A 331 20.42 2.91 -15.28
N GLY A 332 20.91 2.73 -14.06
CA GLY A 332 22.20 3.27 -13.63
C GLY A 332 23.36 2.76 -14.49
N LEU A 333 23.39 1.47 -14.80
CA LEU A 333 24.40 0.87 -15.68
C LEU A 333 24.29 1.38 -17.13
N ALA A 334 23.08 1.59 -17.64
CA ALA A 334 22.87 2.20 -18.95
C ALA A 334 23.39 3.65 -18.99
N LEU A 335 23.21 4.41 -17.90
CA LEU A 335 23.75 5.75 -17.76
C LEU A 335 25.28 5.76 -17.68
N VAL A 336 25.89 4.86 -16.89
CA VAL A 336 27.35 4.67 -16.87
C VAL A 336 27.87 4.41 -18.28
N ARG A 337 27.23 3.50 -19.02
CA ARG A 337 27.59 3.21 -20.41
C ARG A 337 27.47 4.45 -21.31
N ALA A 338 26.43 5.26 -21.14
CA ALA A 338 26.23 6.48 -21.91
C ALA A 338 27.26 7.58 -21.57
N VAL A 339 27.72 7.67 -20.32
CA VAL A 339 28.79 8.59 -19.89
C VAL A 339 30.15 8.15 -20.44
N LEU A 340 30.44 6.84 -20.39
CA LEU A 340 31.72 6.29 -20.86
C LEU A 340 31.86 6.33 -22.38
N ARG A 341 30.75 6.20 -23.12
CA ARG A 341 30.71 6.39 -24.56
C ARG A 341 30.65 7.88 -24.86
N ARG A 342 31.81 8.49 -25.09
CA ARG A 342 31.95 9.91 -25.45
C ARG A 342 31.41 10.19 -26.86
N ASP A 343 30.09 10.17 -26.98
CA ASP A 343 29.38 10.51 -28.21
C ASP A 343 29.36 12.03 -28.46
N PRO A 344 29.16 12.48 -29.72
CA PRO A 344 29.14 13.90 -30.06
C PRO A 344 28.00 14.69 -29.40
N ALA A 345 26.90 14.02 -29.03
CA ALA A 345 25.83 14.60 -28.23
C ALA A 345 25.87 14.04 -26.80
N TRP A 346 25.82 14.92 -25.81
CA TRP A 346 25.89 14.55 -24.39
C TRP A 346 24.78 13.54 -24.06
N LEU A 347 25.19 12.37 -23.55
CA LEU A 347 24.31 11.25 -23.19
C LEU A 347 23.43 10.70 -24.32
N SER A 348 23.82 10.83 -25.60
CA SER A 348 23.02 10.29 -26.73
C SER A 348 22.82 8.78 -26.69
N GLY A 349 23.66 8.03 -25.96
CA GLY A 349 23.47 6.61 -25.69
C GLY A 349 22.10 6.29 -25.06
N LEU A 350 21.48 7.24 -24.34
CA LEU A 350 20.14 7.10 -23.77
C LEU A 350 19.07 6.83 -24.83
N ARG A 351 19.24 7.34 -26.05
CA ARG A 351 18.35 7.07 -27.18
C ARG A 351 18.25 5.58 -27.51
N GLN A 352 19.35 4.85 -27.32
CA GLN A 352 19.43 3.42 -27.61
C GLN A 352 19.05 2.57 -26.40
N SER A 353 19.30 3.04 -25.18
CA SER A 353 19.00 2.28 -23.96
C SER A 353 17.57 2.46 -23.46
N ASN A 354 16.97 3.65 -23.60
CA ASN A 354 15.66 3.92 -22.99
C ASN A 354 14.51 3.05 -23.55
N PRO A 355 14.37 2.83 -24.87
CA PRO A 355 13.34 1.93 -25.38
C PRO A 355 13.44 0.49 -24.83
N PRO A 356 14.59 -0.21 -24.89
CA PRO A 356 14.69 -1.55 -24.31
C PRO A 356 14.55 -1.57 -22.79
N LEU A 357 14.94 -0.51 -22.07
CA LEU A 357 14.71 -0.41 -20.62
C LEU A 357 13.23 -0.27 -20.28
N ALA A 358 12.48 0.51 -21.05
CA ALA A 358 11.03 0.62 -20.88
C ALA A 358 10.33 -0.72 -21.17
N LEU A 359 10.75 -1.45 -22.21
CA LEU A 359 10.25 -2.79 -22.50
C LEU A 359 10.67 -3.80 -21.42
N PHE A 360 11.89 -3.70 -20.88
CA PHE A 360 12.33 -4.51 -19.75
C PHE A 360 11.44 -4.29 -18.52
N ALA A 361 11.12 -3.04 -18.18
CA ALA A 361 10.19 -2.73 -17.10
C ALA A 361 8.79 -3.30 -17.38
N ALA A 362 8.27 -3.16 -18.61
CA ALA A 362 7.00 -3.78 -19.01
C ALA A 362 7.03 -5.31 -18.88
N CYS A 363 8.13 -5.96 -19.26
CA CYS A 363 8.32 -7.39 -19.08
C CYS A 363 8.30 -7.78 -17.60
N LEU A 364 8.98 -7.06 -16.71
CA LEU A 364 8.92 -7.31 -15.27
C LEU A 364 7.49 -7.17 -14.71
N LEU A 365 6.76 -6.15 -15.17
CA LEU A 365 5.36 -5.95 -14.78
C LEU A 365 4.47 -7.12 -15.22
N VAL A 366 4.77 -7.80 -16.33
CA VAL A 366 4.05 -9.01 -16.75
C VAL A 366 4.53 -10.24 -15.96
N LEU A 367 5.84 -10.37 -15.77
CA LEU A 367 6.45 -11.52 -15.09
C LEU A 367 5.98 -11.67 -13.64
N MET A 368 5.73 -10.57 -12.93
CA MET A 368 5.24 -10.66 -11.55
C MET A 368 3.80 -11.18 -11.41
N HIS A 369 3.07 -11.35 -12.52
CA HIS A 369 1.77 -12.05 -12.51
C HIS A 369 1.91 -13.54 -12.87
N VAL A 370 3.09 -13.98 -13.33
CA VAL A 370 3.36 -15.40 -13.59
C VAL A 370 3.37 -16.15 -12.26
N PRO A 371 2.65 -17.28 -12.11
CA PRO A 371 2.44 -17.93 -10.82
C PRO A 371 3.74 -18.17 -10.02
N MET A 372 4.79 -18.63 -10.70
CA MET A 372 6.09 -18.96 -10.11
C MET A 372 6.91 -17.73 -9.67
N LEU A 373 6.68 -16.58 -10.31
CA LEU A 373 7.41 -15.33 -10.05
C LEU A 373 6.55 -14.30 -9.32
N SER A 374 5.34 -14.70 -8.92
CA SER A 374 4.42 -13.78 -8.27
C SER A 374 4.93 -13.39 -6.87
N PRO A 375 4.84 -12.10 -6.49
CA PRO A 375 5.21 -11.65 -5.15
C PRO A 375 4.52 -12.44 -4.03
N LEU A 376 3.27 -12.87 -4.26
CA LEU A 376 2.49 -13.69 -3.34
C LEU A 376 3.10 -15.09 -3.16
N GLN A 377 3.40 -15.79 -4.27
CA GLN A 377 3.98 -17.14 -4.22
C GLN A 377 5.39 -17.15 -3.60
N LEU A 378 6.25 -16.20 -4.01
CA LEU A 378 7.61 -16.12 -3.49
C LEU A 378 7.63 -15.84 -1.99
N SER A 379 6.76 -14.93 -1.53
CA SER A 379 6.63 -14.60 -0.12
C SER A 379 6.04 -15.76 0.67
N ALA A 380 5.02 -16.44 0.16
CA ALA A 380 4.43 -17.61 0.81
C ALA A 380 5.41 -18.77 0.95
N ALA A 381 6.18 -19.06 -0.10
CA ALA A 381 7.23 -20.07 -0.04
C ALA A 381 8.30 -19.72 1.00
N ASN A 382 8.73 -18.46 1.06
CA ASN A 382 9.72 -18.01 2.04
C ASN A 382 9.21 -18.10 3.49
N GLN A 383 7.98 -17.63 3.75
CA GLN A 383 7.40 -17.69 5.10
C GLN A 383 7.19 -19.13 5.55
N TYR A 384 6.72 -20.01 4.66
CA TYR A 384 6.59 -21.43 4.95
C TYR A 384 7.93 -22.09 5.31
N GLN A 385 9.00 -21.82 4.56
CA GLN A 385 10.33 -22.37 4.86
C GLN A 385 10.87 -21.85 6.21
N ARG A 386 10.64 -20.58 6.53
CA ARG A 386 11.06 -20.00 7.82
C ARG A 386 10.32 -20.58 9.02
N LEU A 387 9.06 -20.98 8.84
CA LEU A 387 8.29 -21.66 9.90
C LEU A 387 8.85 -23.05 10.25
N LEU A 388 9.47 -23.73 9.27
CA LEU A 388 10.08 -25.04 9.47
C LEU A 388 11.54 -24.97 9.97
N ASP A 389 12.15 -23.79 9.92
CA ASP A 389 13.53 -23.58 10.35
C ASP A 389 13.61 -23.41 11.87
N THR A 390 14.05 -24.46 12.56
CA THR A 390 14.20 -24.50 14.02
C THR A 390 15.29 -23.55 14.54
N THR A 391 16.16 -23.03 13.68
CA THR A 391 17.20 -22.07 14.07
C THR A 391 16.66 -20.64 14.22
N LEU A 392 15.47 -20.37 13.68
CA LEU A 392 14.87 -19.04 13.72
C LEU A 392 13.98 -18.87 14.96
N PRO A 393 14.07 -17.72 15.66
CA PRO A 393 13.18 -17.43 16.76
C PRO A 393 11.74 -17.25 16.27
N ALA A 394 10.79 -17.59 17.15
CA ALA A 394 9.35 -17.44 16.97
C ALA A 394 8.92 -16.11 16.34
N GLU A 395 9.48 -15.02 16.85
CA GLU A 395 9.19 -13.63 16.48
C GLU A 395 9.57 -13.30 15.03
N ARG A 396 10.41 -14.13 14.40
CA ARG A 396 10.87 -13.96 13.01
C ARG A 396 10.08 -14.80 12.00
N THR A 397 9.01 -15.43 12.45
CA THR A 397 8.08 -16.22 11.64
C THR A 397 6.69 -15.61 11.72
N ASP A 398 5.98 -15.53 10.59
CA ASP A 398 4.63 -14.95 10.53
C ASP A 398 3.65 -15.92 9.87
N LEU A 399 3.04 -16.77 10.70
CA LEU A 399 2.00 -17.71 10.27
C LEU A 399 0.73 -16.96 9.81
N GLY A 400 0.42 -15.81 10.43
CA GLY A 400 -0.72 -14.97 10.10
C GLY A 400 -0.67 -14.44 8.67
N ALA A 401 0.52 -14.06 8.20
CA ALA A 401 0.73 -13.59 6.83
C ALA A 401 0.28 -14.64 5.78
N LEU A 402 0.52 -15.94 6.03
CA LEU A 402 0.09 -17.01 5.11
C LEU A 402 -1.43 -17.05 4.94
N ARG A 403 -2.21 -16.82 6.01
CA ARG A 403 -3.68 -16.82 5.94
C ARG A 403 -4.23 -15.52 5.39
N PHE A 404 -3.71 -14.40 5.86
CA PHE A 404 -4.39 -13.11 5.72
C PHE A 404 -3.77 -12.18 4.67
N GLN A 405 -2.52 -12.36 4.25
CA GLN A 405 -1.83 -11.39 3.39
C GLN A 405 -1.36 -11.97 2.05
N LEU A 406 -1.21 -13.30 1.97
CA LEU A 406 -0.53 -13.97 0.85
C LEU A 406 -1.46 -14.67 -0.14
N GLY A 407 -2.77 -14.50 0.01
CA GLY A 407 -3.78 -15.05 -0.90
C GLY A 407 -3.77 -16.58 -0.99
N GLU A 408 -4.18 -17.11 -2.13
CA GLU A 408 -4.25 -18.54 -2.41
C GLU A 408 -2.91 -19.30 -2.25
N PRO A 409 -1.75 -18.76 -2.66
CA PRO A 409 -0.46 -19.39 -2.38
C PRO A 409 -0.22 -19.61 -0.88
N GLY A 410 -0.55 -18.62 -0.05
CA GLY A 410 -0.43 -18.73 1.41
C GLY A 410 -1.36 -19.80 1.99
N ARG A 411 -2.62 -19.84 1.55
CA ARG A 411 -3.60 -20.85 1.98
C ARG A 411 -3.21 -22.27 1.61
N ARG A 412 -2.63 -22.47 0.42
CA ARG A 412 -2.09 -23.76 -0.01
C ARG A 412 -0.94 -24.21 0.88
N TYR A 413 0.00 -23.33 1.25
CA TYR A 413 1.05 -23.70 2.20
C TYR A 413 0.51 -23.98 3.60
N LEU A 414 -0.57 -23.34 4.04
CA LEU A 414 -1.24 -23.69 5.29
C LEU A 414 -1.90 -25.08 5.24
N GLN A 415 -2.47 -25.47 4.09
CA GLN A 415 -2.99 -26.83 3.91
C GLN A 415 -1.87 -27.87 3.96
N VAL A 416 -0.77 -27.62 3.24
CA VAL A 416 0.43 -28.47 3.30
C VAL A 416 0.96 -28.56 4.74
N LEU A 417 1.03 -27.45 5.48
CA LEU A 417 1.45 -27.45 6.88
C LEU A 417 0.53 -28.34 7.75
N ARG A 418 -0.78 -28.25 7.58
CA ARG A 418 -1.74 -29.10 8.31
C ARG A 418 -1.57 -30.59 7.99
N GLU A 419 -1.34 -30.91 6.72
CA GLU A 419 -1.10 -32.31 6.29
C GLU A 419 0.21 -32.86 6.87
N GLU A 420 1.28 -32.05 6.89
CA GLU A 420 2.57 -32.45 7.46
C GLU A 420 2.52 -32.63 8.98
N LEU A 421 1.81 -31.76 9.71
CA LEU A 421 1.62 -31.89 11.16
C LEU A 421 0.82 -33.15 11.56
N GLY A 422 0.06 -33.74 10.63
CA GLY A 422 -0.62 -35.03 10.82
C GLY A 422 0.31 -36.25 10.77
N LYS A 423 1.54 -36.09 10.29
CA LYS A 423 2.54 -37.17 10.15
C LYS A 423 3.52 -37.17 11.35
N PRO A 424 4.31 -38.25 11.54
CA PRO A 424 5.42 -38.23 12.49
C PRO A 424 6.42 -37.14 12.13
N TRP A 425 6.83 -36.33 13.11
CA TRP A 425 7.81 -35.24 12.96
C TRP A 425 9.05 -35.51 13.80
N GLU A 426 10.20 -35.03 13.32
CA GLU A 426 11.47 -35.16 14.04
C GLU A 426 11.52 -34.28 15.29
N ASP A 427 10.99 -33.04 15.20
CA ASP A 427 10.88 -32.11 16.32
C ASP A 427 9.43 -32.01 16.81
N GLU A 428 9.10 -32.81 17.83
CA GLU A 428 7.76 -32.85 18.42
C GLU A 428 7.42 -31.54 19.17
N ALA A 429 8.41 -30.81 19.70
CA ALA A 429 8.17 -29.54 20.38
C ALA A 429 7.73 -28.46 19.38
N LEU A 430 8.41 -28.37 18.24
CA LEU A 430 8.00 -27.51 17.14
C LEU A 430 6.60 -27.88 16.63
N ARG A 431 6.32 -29.19 16.51
CA ARG A 431 5.00 -29.71 16.08
C ARG A 431 3.87 -29.20 16.97
N ILE A 432 3.99 -29.40 18.29
CA ILE A 432 2.99 -28.99 19.27
C ILE A 432 2.76 -27.48 19.21
N ARG A 433 3.85 -26.70 19.11
CA ARG A 433 3.78 -25.25 19.02
C ARG A 433 3.04 -24.79 17.75
N LEU A 434 3.39 -25.33 16.59
CA LEU A 434 2.73 -24.96 15.33
C LEU A 434 1.27 -25.41 15.27
N GLN A 435 0.94 -26.54 15.91
CA GLN A 435 -0.44 -27.00 16.03
C GLN A 435 -1.28 -26.06 16.89
N ALA A 436 -0.74 -25.58 18.02
CA ALA A 436 -1.38 -24.55 18.84
C ALA A 436 -1.51 -23.21 18.11
N ASP A 437 -0.49 -22.81 17.35
CA ASP A 437 -0.52 -21.60 16.51
C ASP A 437 -1.62 -21.69 15.43
N LEU A 438 -1.79 -22.86 14.79
CA LEU A 438 -2.84 -23.07 13.80
C LEU A 438 -4.25 -23.02 14.41
N GLN A 439 -4.45 -23.59 15.60
CA GLN A 439 -5.74 -23.53 16.29
C GLN A 439 -6.14 -22.08 16.61
N ARG A 440 -5.18 -21.27 17.08
CA ARG A 440 -5.40 -19.83 17.31
C ARG A 440 -5.69 -19.10 16.00
N LEU A 441 -4.91 -19.37 14.96
CA LEU A 441 -5.10 -18.78 13.64
C LEU A 441 -6.49 -19.06 13.04
N ASP A 442 -7.07 -20.22 13.33
CA ASP A 442 -8.40 -20.59 12.88
C ASP A 442 -9.51 -19.80 13.59
N GLY A 443 -9.28 -19.37 14.85
CA GLY A 443 -10.17 -18.47 15.60
C GLY A 443 -10.05 -17.00 15.21
N ALA A 444 -8.94 -16.58 14.60
CA ALA A 444 -8.73 -15.19 14.20
C ALA A 444 -9.53 -14.81 12.93
N GLU A 445 -10.25 -13.69 12.99
CA GLU A 445 -11.02 -13.16 11.85
C GLU A 445 -10.16 -12.39 10.84
N HIS A 446 -9.12 -11.69 11.33
CA HIS A 446 -8.25 -10.85 10.52
C HIS A 446 -6.82 -10.83 11.09
N TYR A 447 -5.86 -10.32 10.32
CA TYR A 447 -4.44 -10.32 10.67
C TYR A 447 -4.15 -9.64 12.02
N TRP A 448 -4.76 -8.49 12.30
CA TRP A 448 -4.54 -7.78 13.55
C TRP A 448 -5.11 -8.50 14.77
N ALA A 449 -6.21 -9.25 14.63
CA ALA A 449 -6.69 -10.13 15.69
C ALA A 449 -5.66 -11.22 15.99
N TRP A 450 -5.10 -11.85 14.95
CA TRP A 450 -4.04 -12.84 15.08
C TRP A 450 -2.79 -12.28 15.78
N THR A 451 -2.27 -11.13 15.31
CA THR A 451 -1.07 -10.52 15.90
C THR A 451 -1.30 -10.17 17.37
N ARG A 452 -2.49 -9.65 17.69
CA ARG A 452 -2.86 -9.31 19.06
C ARG A 452 -2.97 -10.55 19.95
N GLU A 453 -3.52 -11.65 19.46
CA GLU A 453 -3.55 -12.92 20.19
C GLU A 453 -2.13 -13.46 20.47
N GLN A 454 -1.20 -13.32 19.51
CA GLN A 454 0.19 -13.69 19.74
C GLN A 454 0.85 -12.80 20.79
N GLU A 455 0.67 -11.49 20.71
CA GLU A 455 1.18 -10.53 21.69
C GLU A 455 0.62 -10.81 23.09
N VAL A 456 -0.68 -11.06 23.19
CA VAL A 456 -1.36 -11.43 24.44
C VAL A 456 -0.82 -12.73 25.03
N ALA A 457 -0.52 -13.72 24.19
CA ALA A 457 0.03 -15.00 24.66
C ALA A 457 1.52 -14.93 25.04
N ALA A 458 2.27 -14.00 24.46
CA ALA A 458 3.68 -13.76 24.77
C ALA A 458 3.88 -12.74 25.91
N ALA A 459 2.84 -12.01 26.30
CA ALA A 459 2.92 -11.00 27.34
C ALA A 459 3.26 -11.63 28.70
N PRO A 460 4.19 -11.02 29.46
CA PRO A 460 4.51 -11.51 30.80
C PRO A 460 3.29 -11.38 31.72
N PRO A 461 3.13 -12.30 32.69
CA PRO A 461 2.02 -12.22 33.63
C PRO A 461 2.10 -10.92 34.44
N VAL A 462 0.95 -10.25 34.59
CA VAL A 462 0.85 -9.05 35.43
C VAL A 462 0.90 -9.47 36.91
N PRO A 463 1.78 -8.88 37.72
CA PRO A 463 1.89 -9.24 39.14
C PRO A 463 0.66 -8.82 39.95
N TRP A 464 0.35 -9.63 40.96
CA TRP A 464 -0.78 -9.45 41.86
C TRP A 464 -0.42 -8.62 43.11
N ILE A 465 -1.39 -7.87 43.59
CA ILE A 465 -1.43 -7.27 44.93
C ILE A 465 -2.34 -8.17 45.77
N GLY A 466 -1.76 -8.87 46.75
CA GLY A 466 -2.49 -9.83 47.55
C GLY A 466 -2.58 -11.21 46.89
N GLU A 467 -3.58 -12.00 47.31
CA GLU A 467 -3.78 -13.35 46.77
C GLU A 467 -4.39 -13.32 45.36
N PRO A 468 -3.85 -14.10 44.41
CA PRO A 468 -4.40 -14.20 43.07
C PRO A 468 -5.73 -14.97 43.07
N VAL A 469 -6.67 -14.54 42.22
CA VAL A 469 -7.90 -15.30 41.96
C VAL A 469 -7.63 -16.43 40.96
N ALA A 470 -8.51 -17.44 40.97
CA ALA A 470 -8.43 -18.55 40.01
C ALA A 470 -8.70 -18.07 38.57
N ASP A 471 -7.83 -18.49 37.65
CA ASP A 471 -7.90 -18.24 36.21
C ASP A 471 -7.56 -19.53 35.46
N ASP A 472 -8.28 -20.60 35.77
CA ASP A 472 -7.97 -21.95 35.28
C ASP A 472 -8.08 -22.06 33.74
N ASP A 473 -8.89 -21.21 33.11
CA ASP A 473 -9.10 -21.14 31.65
C ASP A 473 -8.26 -20.04 30.95
N GLY A 474 -7.45 -19.30 31.72
CA GLY A 474 -6.62 -18.20 31.21
C GLY A 474 -7.41 -17.06 30.57
N SER A 475 -8.71 -16.92 30.89
CA SER A 475 -9.58 -15.87 30.35
C SER A 475 -9.25 -14.51 30.97
N LEU A 476 -8.90 -14.46 32.25
CA LEU A 476 -8.53 -13.21 32.92
C LEU A 476 -7.21 -12.67 32.35
N ALA A 477 -6.19 -13.51 32.25
CA ALA A 477 -4.90 -13.13 31.67
C ALA A 477 -5.08 -12.55 30.26
N ARG A 478 -5.93 -13.18 29.43
CA ARG A 478 -6.28 -12.65 28.10
C ARG A 478 -6.98 -11.30 28.18
N ALA A 479 -8.04 -11.17 28.98
CA ALA A 479 -8.81 -9.94 29.12
C ALA A 479 -7.94 -8.76 29.61
N VAL A 480 -7.03 -9.02 30.55
CA VAL A 480 -6.04 -8.05 31.05
C VAL A 480 -5.06 -7.63 29.96
N ASN A 481 -4.47 -8.60 29.25
CA ASN A 481 -3.50 -8.31 28.19
C ASN A 481 -4.14 -7.55 27.03
N TYR A 482 -5.42 -7.76 26.73
CA TYR A 482 -6.18 -6.97 25.75
C TYR A 482 -6.27 -5.47 26.10
N GLN A 483 -6.21 -5.11 27.39
CA GLN A 483 -6.22 -3.71 27.81
C GLN A 483 -4.85 -3.03 27.67
N GLY A 484 -3.80 -3.79 27.35
CA GLY A 484 -2.43 -3.33 27.23
C GLY A 484 -1.81 -2.97 28.59
N CYS A 485 -0.65 -3.54 28.88
CA CYS A 485 0.20 -3.13 29.99
C CYS A 485 1.59 -2.77 29.46
N VAL A 486 1.98 -1.51 29.61
CA VAL A 486 3.29 -1.02 29.13
C VAL A 486 4.30 -1.00 30.26
N ASP A 487 3.93 -0.45 31.43
CA ASP A 487 4.81 -0.36 32.60
C ASP A 487 4.02 -0.37 33.91
N LYS A 488 4.60 -1.00 34.94
CA LYS A 488 4.13 -1.06 36.34
C LYS A 488 2.66 -1.43 36.57
N CYS A 489 2.06 -2.32 35.76
CA CYS A 489 0.70 -2.76 36.06
C CYS A 489 0.66 -3.74 37.24
N ARG A 490 -0.48 -3.72 37.93
CA ARG A 490 -0.78 -4.63 39.05
C ARG A 490 -2.24 -5.06 38.98
N LEU A 491 -2.50 -6.31 39.35
CA LEU A 491 -3.86 -6.82 39.53
C LEU A 491 -4.24 -6.80 41.00
N PHE A 492 -5.46 -6.36 41.29
CA PHE A 492 -6.00 -6.35 42.65
C PHE A 492 -7.43 -6.90 42.63
N ALA A 493 -7.69 -7.92 43.46
CA ALA A 493 -9.02 -8.51 43.59
C ALA A 493 -9.78 -7.86 44.75
N VAL A 494 -11.00 -7.40 44.49
CA VAL A 494 -11.89 -6.81 45.49
C VAL A 494 -13.34 -7.04 45.07
N ASP A 495 -14.16 -7.44 46.04
CA ASP A 495 -15.62 -7.56 45.89
C ASP A 495 -16.25 -6.14 45.94
N LEU A 496 -16.51 -5.58 44.76
CA LEU A 496 -16.96 -4.19 44.58
C LEU A 496 -18.46 -4.04 44.83
N ASP A 497 -19.26 -5.06 44.54
CA ASP A 497 -20.72 -5.02 44.64
C ASP A 497 -21.29 -5.79 45.85
N ARG A 498 -20.42 -6.45 46.61
CA ARG A 498 -20.71 -7.21 47.83
C ARG A 498 -21.54 -8.47 47.58
N ASP A 499 -21.40 -9.08 46.42
CA ASP A 499 -22.07 -10.33 46.07
C ASP A 499 -21.30 -11.60 46.55
N GLY A 500 -20.09 -11.41 47.08
CA GLY A 500 -19.21 -12.48 47.56
C GLY A 500 -18.26 -13.03 46.49
N GLN A 501 -18.29 -12.51 45.27
CA GLN A 501 -17.31 -12.73 44.21
C GLN A 501 -16.42 -11.50 44.10
N SER A 502 -15.14 -11.69 43.77
CA SER A 502 -14.22 -10.57 43.63
C SER A 502 -14.12 -10.14 42.17
N GLU A 503 -14.26 -8.85 41.91
CA GLU A 503 -13.81 -8.24 40.66
C GLU A 503 -12.30 -8.02 40.68
N VAL A 504 -11.70 -8.02 39.50
CA VAL A 504 -10.28 -7.75 39.32
C VAL A 504 -10.10 -6.36 38.72
N LEU A 505 -9.29 -5.55 39.39
CA LEU A 505 -8.87 -4.23 38.95
C LEU A 505 -7.50 -4.30 38.27
N LEU A 506 -7.36 -3.65 37.12
CA LEU A 506 -6.06 -3.43 36.48
C LEU A 506 -5.52 -2.04 36.80
N LEU A 507 -4.62 -1.99 37.78
CA LEU A 507 -3.97 -0.75 38.24
C LEU A 507 -2.74 -0.43 37.39
N ARG A 508 -2.50 0.86 37.17
CA ARG A 508 -1.40 1.42 36.37
C ARG A 508 -0.80 2.62 37.11
N ALA A 509 0.32 3.16 36.64
CA ALA A 509 0.97 4.30 37.30
C ALA A 509 0.13 5.59 37.28
N GLU A 510 -0.65 5.86 36.22
CA GLU A 510 -1.49 7.08 36.10
C GLU A 510 -2.85 6.84 35.39
N PRO A 511 -3.74 5.95 35.89
CA PRO A 511 -5.01 5.70 35.23
C PRO A 511 -6.04 6.78 35.59
N TRP A 512 -6.46 7.56 34.59
CA TRP A 512 -7.77 8.27 34.64
C TRP A 512 -8.94 7.28 34.73
N VAL A 513 -8.70 6.05 34.27
CA VAL A 513 -9.68 4.97 34.16
C VAL A 513 -9.02 3.64 34.57
N VAL A 514 -9.61 2.94 35.53
CA VAL A 514 -9.19 1.63 36.00
C VAL A 514 -10.17 0.58 35.46
N PRO A 515 -9.77 -0.31 34.52
CA PRO A 515 -10.64 -1.37 34.02
C PRO A 515 -11.03 -2.34 35.14
N VAL A 516 -12.29 -2.79 35.11
CA VAL A 516 -12.86 -3.78 36.02
C VAL A 516 -13.21 -5.04 35.23
N PHE A 517 -12.73 -6.18 35.70
CA PHE A 517 -13.02 -7.50 35.15
C PHE A 517 -13.86 -8.30 36.14
N GLY A 518 -14.84 -9.04 35.63
CA GLY A 518 -15.69 -9.93 36.43
C GLY A 518 -15.95 -11.24 35.69
N GLN A 519 -16.46 -12.23 36.43
CA GLN A 519 -16.80 -13.53 35.86
C GLN A 519 -18.19 -13.48 35.22
N ALA A 520 -18.28 -13.88 33.95
CA ALA A 520 -19.57 -14.11 33.30
C ALA A 520 -20.24 -15.37 33.86
N ALA A 521 -21.54 -15.55 33.61
CA ALA A 521 -22.31 -16.72 34.06
C ALA A 521 -21.73 -18.09 33.60
N ALA A 522 -20.86 -18.10 32.59
CA ALA A 522 -20.16 -19.28 32.09
C ALA A 522 -18.80 -19.54 32.79
N GLY A 523 -18.41 -18.72 33.78
CA GLY A 523 -17.14 -18.81 34.51
C GLY A 523 -15.95 -18.11 33.83
N SER A 524 -16.12 -17.58 32.62
CA SER A 524 -15.06 -16.84 31.90
C SER A 524 -14.97 -15.39 32.38
N TRP A 525 -13.75 -14.89 32.56
CA TRP A 525 -13.50 -13.48 32.87
C TRP A 525 -13.67 -12.59 31.64
N ASP A 526 -14.39 -11.49 31.80
CA ASP A 526 -14.50 -10.43 30.78
C ASP A 526 -14.45 -9.04 31.44
N ARG A 527 -14.19 -8.00 30.63
CA ARG A 527 -14.25 -6.62 31.10
C ARG A 527 -15.71 -6.21 31.25
N ILE A 528 -16.15 -6.07 32.49
CA ILE A 528 -17.53 -5.68 32.84
C ILE A 528 -17.68 -4.16 33.02
N GLY A 529 -16.58 -3.43 33.23
CA GLY A 529 -16.68 -2.00 33.50
C GLY A 529 -15.34 -1.27 33.64
N GLN A 530 -15.42 -0.10 34.25
CA GLN A 530 -14.27 0.72 34.59
C GLN A 530 -14.60 1.68 35.74
N LEU A 531 -13.66 1.87 36.67
CA LEU A 531 -13.68 2.94 37.66
C LEU A 531 -13.00 4.18 37.08
N ARG A 532 -13.45 5.37 37.48
CA ARG A 532 -12.86 6.65 37.07
C ARG A 532 -12.43 7.45 38.28
N VAL A 533 -11.28 8.11 38.17
CA VAL A 533 -10.87 9.10 39.17
C VAL A 533 -11.71 10.35 38.95
N THR A 534 -12.55 10.70 39.92
CA THR A 534 -13.46 11.87 39.84
C THR A 534 -12.98 13.06 40.67
N ALA A 535 -12.03 12.85 41.60
CA ALA A 535 -11.38 13.88 42.39
C ALA A 535 -10.02 13.39 42.90
N GLY A 536 -9.03 14.28 42.94
CA GLY A 536 -7.68 13.97 43.42
C GLY A 536 -6.81 13.26 42.37
N VAL A 537 -5.65 12.76 42.82
CA VAL A 537 -4.70 12.01 41.99
C VAL A 537 -4.40 10.70 42.70
N LEU A 538 -4.54 9.58 41.99
CA LEU A 538 -4.11 8.28 42.51
C LEU A 538 -2.57 8.31 42.74
N PRO A 539 -2.08 7.78 43.87
CA PRO A 539 -0.65 7.59 44.08
C PRO A 539 -0.04 6.71 42.97
N ASP A 540 1.28 6.79 42.76
CA ASP A 540 1.98 5.84 41.88
C ASP A 540 1.66 4.40 42.32
N SER A 541 1.58 3.52 41.32
CA SER A 541 1.36 2.08 41.41
C SER A 541 2.07 1.38 42.57
N ASP A 542 3.32 1.75 42.90
CA ASP A 542 4.08 1.16 44.00
C ASP A 542 3.51 1.55 45.38
N VAL A 543 3.18 2.83 45.58
CA VAL A 543 2.56 3.34 46.82
C VAL A 543 1.13 2.84 46.94
N LEU A 544 0.40 2.83 45.82
CA LEU A 544 -0.96 2.28 45.76
C LEU A 544 -0.97 0.79 46.11
N SER A 545 0.03 0.03 45.64
CA SER A 545 0.19 -1.38 46.00
C SER A 545 0.37 -1.57 47.50
N GLU A 546 1.15 -0.71 48.16
CA GLU A 546 1.38 -0.78 49.60
C GLU A 546 0.11 -0.47 50.42
N ILE A 547 -0.66 0.54 50.00
CA ILE A 547 -1.95 0.90 50.61
C ILE A 547 -2.94 -0.25 50.49
N LEU A 548 -3.09 -0.81 49.28
CA LEU A 548 -4.03 -1.90 49.01
C LEU A 548 -3.62 -3.22 49.70
N GLN A 549 -2.31 -3.52 49.79
CA GLN A 549 -1.82 -4.69 50.54
C GLN A 549 -2.13 -4.61 52.03
N ARG A 550 -2.12 -3.41 52.62
CA ARG A 550 -2.47 -3.18 54.02
C ARG A 550 -3.99 -3.14 54.25
N SER A 551 -4.78 -3.33 53.20
CA SER A 551 -6.24 -3.18 53.21
C SER A 551 -6.70 -1.81 53.71
N ASP A 552 -5.90 -0.77 53.46
CA ASP A 552 -6.16 0.61 53.87
C ASP A 552 -7.00 1.34 52.82
N PHE A 553 -8.20 0.82 52.57
CA PHE A 553 -9.18 1.41 51.65
C PHE A 553 -10.60 1.14 52.13
N GLU A 554 -11.55 1.96 51.70
CA GLU A 554 -12.97 1.81 52.00
C GLU A 554 -13.78 1.76 50.70
N LEU A 555 -14.72 0.82 50.61
CA LEU A 555 -15.69 0.76 49.52
C LEU A 555 -16.80 1.79 49.76
N VAL A 556 -16.73 2.90 49.04
CA VAL A 556 -17.69 4.01 49.14
C VAL A 556 -18.83 3.82 48.16
N ALA A 557 -20.07 4.01 48.61
CA ALA A 557 -21.25 3.94 47.76
C ALA A 557 -21.21 5.02 46.65
N PRO A 558 -21.74 4.73 45.44
CA PRO A 558 -21.75 5.70 44.36
C PRO A 558 -22.56 6.95 44.73
N ARG A 559 -22.14 8.11 44.24
CA ARG A 559 -22.81 9.40 44.52
C ARG A 559 -24.30 9.38 44.12
N PHE A 560 -24.61 8.69 43.03
CA PHE A 560 -25.98 8.48 42.57
C PHE A 560 -26.26 6.98 42.59
N ASN A 561 -27.48 6.60 42.98
CA ASN A 561 -27.94 5.22 42.84
C ASN A 561 -28.39 4.95 41.41
N ALA A 562 -28.34 3.69 40.97
CA ALA A 562 -28.96 3.27 39.73
C ALA A 562 -30.50 3.39 39.81
N ILE A 563 -31.14 3.64 38.67
CA ILE A 563 -32.60 3.67 38.55
C ILE A 563 -33.05 2.44 37.77
N GLU A 564 -34.04 1.72 38.28
CA GLU A 564 -34.64 0.58 37.59
C GLU A 564 -36.05 0.93 37.11
N ILE A 565 -36.32 0.70 35.82
CA ILE A 565 -37.61 0.98 35.17
C ILE A 565 -37.97 -0.24 34.32
N ASP A 566 -39.02 -0.98 34.70
CA ASP A 566 -39.51 -2.16 33.98
C ASP A 566 -38.41 -3.20 33.65
N GLY A 567 -37.49 -3.45 34.59
CA GLY A 567 -36.36 -4.37 34.42
C GLY A 567 -35.19 -3.81 33.60
N VAL A 568 -35.27 -2.56 33.14
CA VAL A 568 -34.15 -1.84 32.54
C VAL A 568 -33.45 -1.02 33.62
N ARG A 569 -32.16 -1.32 33.85
CA ARG A 569 -31.33 -0.66 34.85
C ARG A 569 -30.49 0.46 34.21
N LEU A 570 -30.64 1.67 34.73
CA LEU A 570 -29.90 2.88 34.33
C LEU A 570 -28.79 3.13 35.34
N GLU A 571 -27.56 2.82 34.96
CA GLU A 571 -26.37 3.06 35.77
C GLU A 571 -25.88 4.52 35.65
N PRO A 572 -25.45 5.15 36.74
CA PRO A 572 -24.97 6.52 36.73
C PRO A 572 -23.58 6.63 36.08
N ALA A 573 -23.49 7.38 34.97
CA ALA A 573 -22.22 7.75 34.34
C ALA A 573 -21.82 9.18 34.73
N ILE A 574 -20.95 9.32 35.74
CA ILE A 574 -20.53 10.64 36.25
C ILE A 574 -19.41 11.20 35.36
N GLY A 575 -19.65 12.36 34.74
CA GLY A 575 -18.62 13.21 34.12
C GLY A 575 -18.11 14.26 35.10
N GLU A 576 -16.99 14.91 34.77
CA GLU A 576 -16.55 16.11 35.51
C GLU A 576 -17.66 17.18 35.51
N PRO A 577 -17.81 17.97 36.58
CA PRO A 577 -18.67 19.16 36.57
C PRO A 577 -18.21 20.23 35.58
#